data_AF-A0A6B4JRA0-F1
#
_entry.id   AF-A0A6B4JRA0-F1
#
_cell.length_a   1.000
_cell.length_b   1.000
_cell.length_c   1.000
_cell.angle_alpha   90.00
_cell.angle_beta   90.00
_cell.angle_gamma   90.00
#
_symmetry.space_group_name_H-M   'P 1'
#
loop_
_entity.id
_entity.type
_entity.pdbx_description
1 polymer ?
#
loop_
_entity_poly.entity_id
_entity_poly.type
_entity_poly.pdbx_seq_one_letter_code
_entity_poly.pdbx_strand_id
1 'polypeptide(L)'
;MNYTITALLGGLGLLMWIVSNISQMRNDISRININLNKIANQVGLSNTINDEIKNLILEGKKVEAIKKYRIVTGTGLKEAKEYIDSLSK
;
A
#
# COMPACT_ATOMS: atom_id res chain seq x y z
N MET A 1 21.23 -47.85 -6.27
CA MET A 1 19.89 -47.70 -5.65
C MET A 1 19.91 -46.83 -4.40
N ASN A 2 20.91 -46.93 -3.51
CA ASN A 2 20.91 -46.14 -2.27
C ASN A 2 21.17 -44.63 -2.47
N TYR A 3 22.10 -44.25 -3.36
CA TYR A 3 22.48 -42.84 -3.57
C TYR A 3 21.40 -41.97 -4.21
N THR A 4 20.55 -42.56 -5.05
CA THR A 4 19.40 -41.88 -5.67
C THR A 4 18.34 -41.53 -4.64
N ILE A 5 18.12 -42.37 -3.63
CA ILE A 5 17.15 -42.14 -2.56
C ILE A 5 17.66 -41.06 -1.59
N THR A 6 18.95 -41.09 -1.23
CA THR A 6 19.55 -40.07 -0.37
C THR A 6 19.59 -38.69 -1.02
N ALA A 7 19.86 -38.60 -2.33
CA ALA A 7 19.81 -37.34 -3.07
C ALA A 7 18.39 -36.75 -3.12
N LEU A 8 17.37 -37.61 -3.26
CA LEU A 8 15.97 -37.21 -3.34
C LEU A 8 15.44 -36.70 -1.98
N LEU A 9 15.81 -37.36 -0.89
CA LEU A 9 15.53 -36.90 0.48
C LEU A 9 16.22 -35.57 0.81
N GLY A 10 17.47 -35.38 0.40
CA GLY A 10 18.18 -34.11 0.55
C GLY A 10 17.49 -32.97 -0.20
N GLY A 11 17.02 -33.22 -1.42
CA GLY A 11 16.24 -32.26 -2.20
C GLY A 11 14.92 -31.86 -1.53
N LEU A 12 14.18 -32.83 -0.97
CA LEU A 12 12.94 -32.56 -0.24
C LEU A 12 13.19 -31.75 1.04
N GLY A 13 14.29 -32.02 1.76
CA GLY A 13 14.69 -31.26 2.94
C GLY A 13 15.02 -29.80 2.61
N LEU A 14 15.74 -29.57 1.51
CA LEU A 14 16.02 -28.23 0.99
C LEU A 14 14.74 -27.47 0.62
N LEU A 15 13.79 -28.15 -0.04
CA LEU A 15 12.49 -27.56 -0.37
C LEU A 15 11.69 -27.19 0.87
N MET A 16 11.62 -28.06 1.88
CA MET A 16 10.97 -27.75 3.16
C MET A 16 11.63 -26.55 3.87
N TRP A 17 12.95 -26.45 3.82
CA TRP A 17 13.67 -25.32 4.43
C TRP A 17 13.35 -24.00 3.74
N ILE A 18 13.35 -23.97 2.39
CA ILE A 18 12.99 -22.77 1.64
C ILE A 18 11.55 -22.33 1.93
N VAL A 19 10.60 -23.27 1.95
CA VAL A 19 9.18 -22.98 2.27
C VAL A 19 9.02 -22.43 3.69
N SER A 20 9.78 -22.96 4.67
CA SER A 20 9.78 -22.45 6.04
C SER A 20 10.31 -21.02 6.14
N ASN A 21 11.37 -20.68 5.40
CA ASN A 21 11.91 -19.32 5.35
C ASN A 21 10.91 -18.33 4.72
N ILE A 22 10.24 -18.73 3.63
CA ILE A 22 9.23 -17.88 2.95
C ILE A 22 8.01 -17.61 3.84
N SER A 23 7.57 -18.61 4.60
CA SER A 23 6.45 -18.47 5.53
C SER A 23 6.72 -17.41 6.61
N GLN A 24 7.96 -17.35 7.11
CA GLN A 24 8.36 -16.37 8.12
C GLN A 24 8.37 -14.94 7.56
N MET A 25 8.89 -14.74 6.34
CA MET A 25 8.90 -13.43 5.70
C MET A 25 7.50 -12.83 5.51
N ARG A 26 6.48 -13.65 5.23
CA ARG A 26 5.09 -13.18 5.13
C ARG A 26 4.57 -12.56 6.43
N ASN A 27 5.00 -13.08 7.58
CA ASN A 27 4.58 -12.56 8.88
C ASN A 27 5.17 -11.18 9.18
N ASP A 28 6.40 -10.92 8.72
CA ASP A 28 7.05 -9.62 8.89
C ASP A 28 6.45 -8.55 7.97
N ILE A 29 6.06 -8.92 6.74
CA ILE A 29 5.34 -8.02 5.81
C ILE A 29 4.02 -7.53 6.43
N SER A 30 3.30 -8.40 7.16
CA SER A 30 2.05 -8.02 7.82
C SER A 30 2.26 -6.94 8.91
N ARG A 31 3.36 -7.01 9.66
CA ARG A 31 3.68 -6.05 10.74
C ARG A 31 4.11 -4.69 10.19
N ILE A 32 4.85 -4.67 9.06
CA ILE A 32 5.28 -3.42 8.41
C ILE A 32 4.06 -2.60 7.97
N ASN A 33 3.05 -3.24 7.36
CA ASN A 33 1.82 -2.56 6.94
C ASN A 33 1.04 -1.95 8.12
N ILE A 34 1.01 -2.62 9.28
CA ILE A 34 0.35 -2.12 10.48
C ILE A 34 1.06 -0.86 11.01
N ASN A 35 2.40 -0.85 11.02
CA ASN A 35 3.16 0.30 11.50
C ASN A 35 3.04 1.51 10.56
N LEU A 36 2.99 1.30 9.25
CA LEU A 36 2.77 2.37 8.27
C LEU A 36 1.40 3.05 8.45
N ASN A 37 0.36 2.26 8.73
CA ASN A 37 -0.98 2.78 9.01
C ASN A 37 -1.03 3.57 10.33
N LYS A 38 -0.30 3.12 11.35
CA LYS A 38 -0.18 3.84 12.63
C LYS A 38 0.53 5.18 12.46
N ILE A 39 1.61 5.25 11.67
CA ILE A 39 2.31 6.52 11.39
C ILE A 39 1.41 7.45 10.58
N ALA A 40 0.71 6.96 9.56
CA ALA A 40 -0.22 7.78 8.77
C ALA A 40 -1.33 8.43 9.64
N ASN A 41 -1.87 7.69 10.61
CA ASN A 41 -2.88 8.21 11.53
C ASN A 41 -2.29 9.13 12.60
N GLN A 42 -1.09 8.85 13.10
CA GLN A 42 -0.46 9.62 14.17
C GLN A 42 0.09 10.97 13.70
N VAL A 43 0.39 11.12 12.40
CA VAL A 43 0.87 12.38 11.82
C VAL A 43 -0.28 13.28 11.33
N GLY A 44 -1.56 12.84 11.39
CA GLY A 44 -2.73 13.67 11.08
C GLY A 44 -2.86 14.16 9.63
N LEU A 45 -1.85 13.91 8.79
CA LEU A 45 -1.77 14.35 7.38
C LEU A 45 -2.95 13.87 6.53
N SER A 46 -3.47 12.67 6.81
CA SER A 46 -4.61 12.14 6.05
C SER A 46 -5.90 12.92 6.27
N ASN A 47 -6.11 13.48 7.46
CA ASN A 47 -7.32 14.24 7.77
C ASN A 47 -7.18 15.68 7.28
N THR A 48 -6.04 16.32 7.53
CA THR A 48 -5.79 17.71 7.11
C THR A 48 -5.85 17.89 5.59
N ILE A 49 -5.27 16.95 4.83
CA ILE A 49 -5.29 17.04 3.37
C ILE A 49 -6.71 16.84 2.83
N ASN A 50 -7.46 15.90 3.41
CA ASN A 50 -8.85 15.68 3.04
C ASN A 50 -9.73 16.90 3.36
N ASP A 51 -9.52 17.54 4.51
CA ASP A 51 -10.25 18.75 4.90
C ASP A 51 -9.96 19.92 3.95
N GLU A 52 -8.69 20.13 3.58
CA GLU A 52 -8.31 21.15 2.61
C GLU A 52 -8.89 20.90 1.22
N ILE A 53 -8.85 19.65 0.73
CA ILE A 53 -9.45 19.28 -0.54
C ILE A 53 -10.96 19.49 -0.50
N LYS A 54 -11.63 19.13 0.61
CA LYS A 54 -13.06 19.33 0.79
C LYS A 54 -13.44 20.81 0.81
N ASN A 55 -12.66 21.65 1.49
CA ASN A 55 -12.86 23.10 1.48
C ASN A 55 -12.72 23.69 0.06
N LEU A 56 -11.70 23.27 -0.70
CA LEU A 56 -11.54 23.69 -2.09
C LEU A 56 -12.72 23.28 -2.98
N ILE A 57 -13.31 22.09 -2.74
CA ILE A 57 -14.51 21.65 -3.46
C ILE A 57 -15.72 22.52 -3.08
N LEU A 58 -15.92 22.81 -1.78
CA LEU A 58 -17.00 23.67 -1.30
C LEU A 58 -16.90 25.11 -1.82
N GLU A 59 -15.68 25.63 -1.97
CA GLU A 59 -15.41 26.94 -2.56
C GLU A 59 -15.55 26.96 -4.09
N GLY A 60 -15.88 25.83 -4.74
CA GLY A 60 -15.98 25.72 -6.20
C GLY A 60 -14.64 25.69 -6.93
N LYS A 61 -13.52 25.62 -6.18
CA LYS A 61 -12.13 25.62 -6.69
C LYS A 61 -11.66 24.22 -7.11
N LYS A 62 -12.43 23.61 -8.00
CA LYS A 62 -12.26 22.21 -8.40
C LYS A 62 -10.89 21.89 -9.01
N VAL A 63 -10.34 22.82 -9.80
CA VAL A 63 -9.02 22.65 -10.44
C VAL A 63 -7.90 22.64 -9.39
N GLU A 64 -8.01 23.46 -8.35
CA GLU A 64 -7.03 23.52 -7.25
C GLU A 64 -7.12 22.26 -6.38
N ALA A 65 -8.32 21.75 -6.12
CA ALA A 65 -8.53 20.47 -5.44
C ALA A 65 -7.87 19.31 -6.21
N ILE A 66 -8.05 19.23 -7.53
CA ILE A 66 -7.40 18.22 -8.39
C ILE A 66 -5.88 18.38 -8.35
N LYS A 67 -5.36 19.60 -8.46
CA LYS A 67 -3.92 19.86 -8.42
C LYS A 67 -3.32 19.43 -7.09
N LYS A 68 -3.98 19.74 -5.97
CA LYS A 68 -3.52 19.37 -4.63
C LYS A 68 -3.53 17.86 -4.42
N TYR A 69 -4.62 17.19 -4.80
CA TYR A 69 -4.72 15.73 -4.72
C TYR A 69 -3.61 15.03 -5.52
N ARG A 70 -3.27 15.53 -6.72
CA ARG A 70 -2.17 15.00 -7.53
C ARG A 70 -0.81 15.15 -6.87
N ILE A 71 -0.54 16.30 -6.25
CA ILE A 71 0.74 16.57 -5.57
C ILE A 71 0.92 15.62 -4.39
N VAL A 72 -0.15 15.36 -3.64
CA VAL A 72 -0.09 14.49 -2.45
C VAL A 72 0.00 13.02 -2.83
N THR A 73 -0.82 12.57 -3.79
CA THR A 73 -0.99 11.14 -4.08
C THR A 73 -0.09 10.64 -5.21
N GLY A 74 0.48 11.54 -6.01
CA GLY A 74 1.24 11.19 -7.21
C GLY A 74 0.39 10.63 -8.35
N THR A 75 -0.95 10.68 -8.24
CA THR A 75 -1.87 10.12 -9.24
C THR A 75 -1.89 10.89 -10.55
N GLY A 76 -2.31 10.20 -11.62
CA GLY A 76 -2.53 10.79 -12.93
C GLY A 76 -3.66 11.83 -12.92
N LEU A 77 -3.65 12.73 -13.90
CA LEU A 77 -4.67 13.80 -13.99
C LEU A 77 -6.09 13.26 -14.08
N LYS A 78 -6.28 12.14 -14.81
CA LYS A 78 -7.57 11.48 -14.97
C LYS A 78 -8.10 10.94 -13.64
N GLU A 79 -7.28 10.17 -12.94
CA GLU A 79 -7.61 9.55 -11.64
C GLU A 79 -7.93 10.61 -10.60
N ALA A 80 -7.13 11.67 -10.54
CA ALA A 80 -7.36 12.78 -9.63
C ALA A 80 -8.67 13.52 -9.93
N LYS A 81 -8.98 13.73 -11.22
CA LYS A 81 -10.25 14.35 -11.61
C LYS A 81 -11.44 13.47 -11.22
N GLU A 82 -11.40 12.17 -11.53
CA GLU A 82 -12.46 11.22 -11.19
C GLU A 82 -12.72 11.16 -9.68
N TYR A 83 -11.65 11.16 -8.88
CA TYR A 83 -11.76 11.22 -7.43
C TYR A 83 -12.45 12.50 -6.94
N ILE A 84 -11.97 13.67 -7.38
CA ILE A 84 -12.56 14.96 -6.98
C ILE A 84 -14.00 15.13 -7.49
N ASP A 85 -14.29 14.65 -8.71
CA ASP A 85 -15.65 14.61 -9.27
C ASP A 85 -16.59 13.77 -8.41
N SER A 86 -16.11 12.64 -7.87
CA SER A 86 -16.90 11.78 -6.97
C SER A 86 -17.20 12.43 -5.61
N LEU A 87 -16.32 13.31 -5.14
CA LEU A 87 -16.49 14.05 -3.89
C LEU A 87 -17.39 15.29 -4.02
N SER A 88 -17.58 15.80 -5.23
CA SER A 88 -18.43 16.97 -5.51
C SER A 88 -19.87 16.61 -5.89
N LYS A 89 -20.29 15.35 -5.70
CA LYS A 89 -21.64 14.85 -5.98
C LYS A 89 -22.47 14.81 -4.72
#